data_AF-A0A933MGZ7-F1
#
_entry.id   AF-A0A933MGZ7-F1
#
_cell.length_a   1.000
_cell.length_b   1.000
_cell.length_c   1.000
_cell.angle_alpha   90.00
_cell.angle_beta   90.00
_cell.angle_gamma   90.00
#
_symmetry.space_group_name_H-M   'P 1'
#
loop_
_entity.id
_entity.type
_entity.pdbx_description
1 polymer ?
#
loop_
_entity_poly.entity_id
_entity_poly.type
_entity_poly.pdbx_seq_one_letter_code
_entity_poly.pdbx_strand_id
1 'polypeptide(L)'
;MFLNISLGFWIAGLLIAFISWNKLIFWAVGPLIGIALGSLWVSSRALAIKLCPSEKLSEIFGLFGLAGKSSSIVGPLIWGLTVLGFGFLGLLKYRIAIFIQLIFIFVGWQTLRSLVFSDKRC
;
A
#
# COMPACT_ATOMS: atom_id res chain seq x y z
N MET A 1 11.22 10.88 5.46
CA MET A 1 10.70 12.01 4.66
C MET A 1 10.11 11.53 3.33
N PHE A 2 10.91 10.89 2.45
CA PHE A 2 10.46 10.37 1.14
C PHE A 2 9.27 9.38 1.17
N LEU A 3 9.21 8.52 2.20
CA LEU A 3 8.14 7.54 2.32
C LEU A 3 6.76 8.15 2.61
N ASN A 4 6.69 9.22 3.41
CA ASN A 4 5.43 9.92 3.68
C ASN A 4 4.88 10.61 2.41
N ILE A 5 5.77 11.12 1.55
CA ILE A 5 5.39 11.75 0.27
C ILE A 5 4.83 10.70 -0.69
N SER A 6 5.50 9.54 -0.78
CA SER A 6 5.05 8.44 -1.66
C SER A 6 3.69 7.87 -1.23
N LEU A 7 3.47 7.70 0.08
CA LEU A 7 2.17 7.27 0.63
C LEU A 7 1.07 8.30 0.39
N GLY A 8 1.38 9.60 0.54
CA GLY A 8 0.44 10.67 0.21
C GLY A 8 0.01 10.66 -1.26
N PHE A 9 0.96 10.42 -2.17
CA PHE A 9 0.68 10.31 -3.61
C PHE A 9 -0.20 9.09 -3.94
N TRP A 10 0.05 7.96 -3.25
CA TRP A 10 -0.77 6.75 -3.34
C TRP A 10 -2.23 6.97 -2.92
N ILE A 11 -2.43 7.63 -1.77
CA ILE A 11 -3.78 7.93 -1.25
C ILE A 11 -4.50 8.91 -2.19
N ALA A 12 -3.81 9.94 -2.68
CA ALA A 12 -4.38 10.88 -3.64
C ALA A 12 -4.83 10.19 -4.93
N GLY A 13 -4.01 9.27 -5.49
CA GLY A 13 -4.36 8.50 -6.68
C GLY A 13 -5.61 7.63 -6.49
N LEU A 14 -5.74 6.96 -5.33
CA LEU A 14 -6.93 6.15 -5.03
C LEU A 14 -8.18 6.99 -4.76
N LEU A 15 -8.05 8.18 -4.17
CA LEU A 15 -9.17 9.12 -4.02
C LEU A 15 -9.68 9.61 -5.37
N ILE A 16 -8.77 9.93 -6.30
CA ILE A 16 -9.14 10.32 -7.68
C ILE A 16 -9.81 9.15 -8.39
N ALA A 17 -9.30 7.92 -8.23
CA ALA A 17 -9.94 6.72 -8.76
C ALA A 17 -11.35 6.49 -8.18
N PHE A 18 -11.55 6.78 -6.89
CA PHE A 18 -12.83 6.62 -6.21
C PHE A 18 -13.89 7.62 -6.69
N ILE A 19 -13.49 8.87 -6.98
CA ILE A 19 -14.38 9.95 -7.43
C ILE A 19 -14.68 9.87 -8.92
N SER A 20 -13.82 9.23 -9.72
CA SER A 20 -13.95 9.28 -11.17
C SER A 20 -15.07 8.38 -11.74
N TRP A 21 -15.96 8.96 -12.55
CA TRP A 21 -16.94 8.24 -13.38
C TRP A 21 -16.53 8.12 -14.85
N ASN A 22 -15.45 8.79 -15.26
CA ASN A 22 -15.02 8.87 -16.67
C ASN A 22 -13.84 7.93 -16.95
N LYS A 23 -13.93 7.10 -17.99
CA LYS A 23 -12.90 6.13 -18.40
C LYS A 23 -11.55 6.80 -18.68
N LEU A 24 -11.54 8.01 -19.23
CA LEU A 24 -10.32 8.76 -19.53
C LEU A 24 -9.50 9.08 -18.27
N ILE A 25 -10.17 9.50 -17.21
CA ILE A 25 -9.53 9.82 -15.94
C ILE A 25 -9.00 8.52 -15.29
N PHE A 26 -9.72 7.40 -15.42
CA PHE A 26 -9.24 6.11 -14.92
C PHE A 26 -7.94 5.67 -15.61
N TRP A 27 -7.85 5.90 -16.93
CA TRP A 27 -6.62 5.68 -17.70
C TRP A 27 -5.46 6.58 -17.26
N ALA A 28 -5.74 7.86 -16.95
CA ALA A 28 -4.73 8.79 -16.45
C ALA A 28 -4.24 8.46 -15.02
N VAL A 29 -5.10 7.85 -14.19
CA VAL A 29 -4.74 7.44 -12.82
C VAL A 29 -3.81 6.23 -12.79
N GLY A 30 -3.88 5.32 -13.77
CA GLY A 30 -3.00 4.16 -13.85
C GLY A 30 -1.50 4.51 -13.78
N PRO A 31 -0.99 5.41 -14.64
CA PRO A 31 0.39 5.89 -14.57
C PRO A 31 0.75 6.56 -13.23
N LEU A 32 -0.16 7.35 -12.65
CA LEU A 32 0.07 7.99 -11.35
C LEU A 32 0.26 6.96 -10.24
N ILE A 33 -0.59 5.93 -10.19
CA ILE A 33 -0.46 4.82 -9.24
C ILE A 33 0.82 4.02 -9.54
N GLY A 34 1.19 3.82 -10.81
CA GLY A 34 2.41 3.12 -11.21
C GLY A 34 3.69 3.80 -10.69
N ILE A 35 3.79 5.12 -10.83
CA ILE A 35 4.92 5.91 -10.29
C ILE A 35 4.98 5.76 -8.76
N ALA A 36 3.83 5.85 -8.12
CA ALA A 36 3.72 5.72 -6.67
C ALA A 36 4.08 4.30 -6.19
N LEU A 37 3.77 3.25 -6.95
CA LEU A 37 4.13 1.87 -6.66
C LEU A 37 5.65 1.66 -6.76
N GLY A 38 6.28 2.25 -7.79
CA GLY A 38 7.73 2.24 -7.96
C GLY A 38 8.48 2.91 -6.80
N SER A 39 8.01 4.08 -6.37
CA SER A 39 8.62 4.80 -5.23
C SER A 39 8.44 4.05 -3.91
N LEU A 40 7.31 3.37 -3.71
CA LEU A 40 7.05 2.54 -2.53
C LEU A 40 8.01 1.34 -2.46
N TRP A 41 8.27 0.69 -3.60
CA TRP A 41 9.15 -0.49 -3.66
C TRP A 41 10.59 -0.15 -3.23
N VAL A 42 11.15 0.95 -3.74
CA VAL A 42 12.50 1.43 -3.34
C VAL A 42 12.53 1.89 -1.88
N SER A 43 11.50 2.64 -1.46
CA SER A 43 11.44 3.17 -0.09
C SER A 43 11.28 2.08 0.97
N SER A 44 10.57 1.00 0.65
CA SER A 44 10.37 -0.14 1.57
C SER A 44 11.69 -0.83 1.94
N ARG A 45 12.56 -1.06 0.95
CA ARG A 45 13.90 -1.66 1.17
C ARG A 45 14.82 -0.75 1.97
N ALA A 46 14.82 0.56 1.64
CA ALA A 46 15.61 1.55 2.37
C ALA A 46 15.18 1.67 3.84
N LEU A 47 13.87 1.56 4.11
CA LEU A 47 13.35 1.56 5.48
C LEU A 47 13.73 0.27 6.23
N ALA A 48 13.62 -0.89 5.58
CA ALA A 48 14.00 -2.16 6.19
C ALA A 48 15.45 -2.13 6.68
N ILE A 49 16.38 -1.64 5.86
CA ILE A 49 17.81 -1.52 6.23
C ILE A 49 18.01 -0.59 7.44
N LYS A 50 17.27 0.52 7.51
CA LYS A 50 17.39 1.48 8.63
C LYS A 50 16.87 0.94 9.96
N LEU A 51 15.82 0.11 9.92
CA LEU A 51 15.20 -0.45 11.12
C LEU A 51 15.91 -1.72 11.61
N CYS A 52 16.75 -2.34 10.78
CA CYS A 52 17.43 -3.59 11.12
C CYS A 52 18.80 -3.33 11.73
N PRO A 53 19.14 -3.95 12.88
CA PRO A 53 20.52 -3.95 13.38
C PRO A 53 21.44 -4.70 12.41
N SER A 54 22.65 -4.16 12.20
CA SER A 54 23.63 -4.63 11.20
C SER A 54 23.95 -6.12 11.32
N GLU A 55 23.93 -6.66 12.55
CA GLU A 55 24.31 -8.04 12.86
C GLU A 55 23.25 -9.08 12.47
N LYS A 56 21.98 -8.69 12.28
CA LYS A 56 20.87 -9.61 11.95
C LYS A 56 20.19 -9.30 10.62
N LEU A 57 20.87 -8.54 9.78
CA LEU A 57 20.32 -8.02 8.52
C LEU A 57 19.86 -9.16 7.60
N SER A 58 20.65 -10.23 7.47
CA SER A 58 20.33 -11.41 6.63
C SER A 58 19.06 -12.15 7.08
N GLU A 59 18.86 -12.31 8.39
CA GLU A 59 17.68 -12.98 8.96
C GLU A 59 16.41 -12.17 8.72
N ILE A 60 16.48 -10.85 8.95
CA ILE A 60 15.32 -9.96 8.76
C ILE A 60 14.98 -9.82 7.27
N PHE A 61 15.97 -9.85 6.36
CA PHE A 61 15.69 -9.89 4.92
C PHE A 61 15.01 -11.19 4.49
N GLY A 62 15.33 -12.33 5.11
CA GLY A 62 14.62 -13.59 4.92
C GLY A 62 13.13 -13.49 5.33
N LEU A 63 12.86 -12.92 6.51
CA LEU A 63 11.51 -12.66 6.99
C LEU A 63 10.76 -11.64 6.13
N PHE A 64 11.43 -10.58 5.67
CA PHE A 64 10.85 -9.57 4.77
C PHE A 64 10.41 -10.18 3.43
N GLY A 65 11.22 -11.10 2.88
CA GLY A 65 10.85 -11.85 1.67
C GLY A 65 9.63 -12.77 1.89
N LEU A 66 9.55 -13.41 3.05
CA LEU A 66 8.42 -14.27 3.42
C LEU A 66 7.12 -13.46 3.61
N ALA A 67 7.22 -12.30 4.28
CA ALA A 67 6.11 -11.35 4.42
C ALA A 67 5.67 -10.75 3.07
N GLY A 68 6.61 -10.53 2.14
CA GLY A 68 6.29 -10.12 0.77
C GLY A 68 5.45 -11.17 0.04
N LYS A 69 5.86 -12.45 0.10
CA LYS A 69 5.12 -13.56 -0.51
C LYS A 69 3.75 -13.79 0.12
N SER A 70 3.63 -13.69 1.44
CA SER A 70 2.32 -13.79 2.10
C SER A 70 1.40 -12.65 1.68
N SER A 71 1.94 -11.44 1.51
CA SER A 71 1.17 -10.28 1.05
C SER A 71 0.63 -10.46 -0.37
N SER A 72 1.37 -11.16 -1.25
CA SER A 72 0.89 -11.52 -2.60
C SER A 72 -0.33 -12.43 -2.60
N ILE A 73 -0.58 -13.17 -1.52
CA ILE A 73 -1.78 -14.02 -1.34
C ILE A 73 -2.89 -13.20 -0.68
N VAL A 74 -2.56 -12.49 0.40
CA VAL A 74 -3.53 -11.74 1.21
C VAL A 74 -4.20 -10.61 0.42
N GLY A 75 -3.47 -9.87 -0.41
CA GLY A 75 -4.01 -8.76 -1.19
C GLY A 75 -5.14 -9.19 -2.14
N PRO A 76 -4.90 -10.13 -3.07
CA PRO A 76 -5.93 -10.66 -3.95
C PRO A 76 -7.09 -11.34 -3.21
N LEU A 77 -6.82 -12.00 -2.07
CA LEU A 77 -7.88 -12.58 -1.25
C LEU A 77 -8.83 -11.50 -0.71
N ILE A 78 -8.31 -10.41 -0.14
CA ILE A 78 -9.14 -9.31 0.36
C ILE A 78 -9.95 -8.67 -0.77
N TRP A 79 -9.31 -8.44 -1.92
CA TRP A 79 -9.98 -7.91 -3.10
C TRP A 79 -11.11 -8.85 -3.59
N GLY A 80 -10.80 -10.13 -3.73
CA GLY A 80 -11.74 -11.15 -4.21
C GLY A 80 -12.93 -11.33 -3.27
N LEU A 81 -12.68 -11.43 -1.95
CA LEU A 81 -13.72 -11.51 -0.93
C LEU A 81 -14.64 -10.28 -0.96
N THR A 82 -14.06 -9.09 -1.17
CA THR A 82 -14.86 -7.86 -1.29
C THR A 82 -15.74 -7.89 -2.53
N VAL A 83 -15.19 -8.25 -3.69
CA VAL A 83 -15.96 -8.24 -4.95
C VAL A 83 -17.04 -9.34 -4.96
N LEU A 84 -16.76 -10.52 -4.41
CA LEU A 84 -17.72 -11.62 -4.29
C LEU A 84 -18.80 -11.32 -3.25
N GLY A 85 -18.41 -10.83 -2.07
CA GLY A 85 -19.34 -10.51 -0.97
C GLY A 85 -20.31 -9.38 -1.32
N PHE A 86 -19.85 -8.36 -2.06
CA PHE A 86 -20.71 -7.29 -2.56
C PHE A 86 -21.31 -7.58 -3.95
N GLY A 87 -21.42 -8.86 -4.31
CA GLY A 87 -21.93 -9.38 -5.58
C GLY A 87 -23.27 -8.79 -6.05
N PHE A 88 -24.08 -8.25 -5.13
CA PHE A 88 -25.37 -7.63 -5.41
C PHE A 88 -25.29 -6.19 -5.98
N LEU A 89 -24.21 -5.43 -5.77
CA LEU A 89 -24.16 -3.97 -6.05
C LEU A 89 -23.60 -3.54 -7.43
N GLY A 90 -23.49 -4.44 -8.42
CA GLY A 90 -23.01 -4.09 -9.77
C GLY A 90 -21.64 -3.40 -9.81
N LEU A 91 -21.53 -2.19 -10.39
CA LEU A 91 -20.28 -1.42 -10.53
C LEU A 91 -19.78 -0.77 -9.23
N LEU A 92 -20.61 -0.66 -8.19
CA LEU A 92 -20.21 -0.08 -6.89
C LEU A 92 -19.22 -0.99 -6.14
N LYS A 93 -19.17 -2.29 -6.48
CA LYS A 93 -18.23 -3.28 -5.91
C LYS A 93 -16.78 -2.83 -5.99
N TYR A 94 -16.38 -2.31 -7.16
CA TYR A 94 -15.01 -1.87 -7.40
C TYR A 94 -14.68 -0.62 -6.57
N ARG A 95 -15.66 0.24 -6.28
CA ARG A 95 -15.46 1.42 -5.42
C ARG A 95 -15.29 1.02 -3.95
N ILE A 96 -16.07 0.03 -3.49
CA ILE A 96 -15.94 -0.52 -2.13
C ILE A 96 -14.58 -1.22 -1.97
N ALA A 97 -14.14 -1.96 -2.98
CA ALA A 97 -12.80 -2.58 -2.99
C ALA A 97 -11.67 -1.54 -2.95
N ILE A 98 -11.77 -0.47 -3.75
CA ILE A 98 -10.82 0.66 -3.69
C ILE A 98 -10.83 1.32 -2.31
N PHE A 99 -12.00 1.50 -1.69
CA PHE A 99 -12.13 2.10 -0.37
C PHE A 99 -11.47 1.25 0.73
N ILE A 100 -11.66 -0.07 0.68
CA ILE A 100 -10.98 -1.03 1.57
C ILE A 100 -9.46 -0.96 1.39
N GLN A 101 -8.98 -0.90 0.15
CA GLN A 101 -7.55 -0.77 -0.14
C GLN A 101 -6.97 0.55 0.41
N LEU A 102 -7.75 1.63 0.34
CA LEU A 102 -7.40 2.95 0.86
C LEU A 102 -7.29 2.92 2.39
N ILE A 103 -8.23 2.27 3.08
CA ILE A 103 -8.18 2.05 4.53
C ILE A 103 -6.92 1.26 4.91
N PHE A 104 -6.62 0.18 4.19
CA PHE A 104 -5.45 -0.65 4.50
C PHE A 104 -4.14 0.15 4.43
N ILE A 105 -4.01 0.99 3.39
CA ILE A 105 -2.86 1.89 3.23
C ILE A 105 -2.83 2.96 4.32
N PHE A 106 -3.99 3.50 4.70
CA PHE A 106 -4.08 4.50 5.76
C PHE A 106 -3.64 3.94 7.11
N VAL A 107 -4.09 2.73 7.48
CA VAL A 107 -3.63 2.04 8.70
C VAL A 107 -2.12 1.78 8.62
N GLY A 108 -1.63 1.26 7.50
CA GLY A 108 -0.20 1.04 7.29
C GLY A 108 0.63 2.33 7.46
N TRP A 109 0.12 3.46 6.98
CA TRP A 109 0.78 4.76 7.17
C TRP A 109 0.85 5.15 8.66
N GLN A 110 -0.22 4.93 9.42
CA GLN A 110 -0.26 5.24 10.86
C GLN A 110 0.72 4.37 11.66
N THR A 111 0.71 3.06 11.43
CA THR A 111 1.64 2.12 12.10
C THR A 111 3.08 2.53 11.84
N LEU A 112 3.40 2.89 10.59
CA LEU A 112 4.76 3.22 10.21
C LEU A 112 5.25 4.54 10.82
N ARG A 113 4.35 5.53 10.99
CA ARG A 113 4.65 6.74 11.75
C ARG A 113 5.00 6.43 13.21
N SER A 114 4.31 5.48 13.83
CA SER A 114 4.57 5.09 15.22
C SER A 114 5.95 4.41 15.39
N LEU A 115 6.36 3.58 14.42
CA LEU A 115 7.65 2.88 14.45
C LEU A 115 8.83 3.84 14.25
N VAL A 116 8.75 4.73 13.26
CA VAL A 116 9.80 5.73 13.00
C VAL A 116 9.97 6.70 14.17
N PHE A 117 8.92 6.96 14.94
CA PHE A 117 9.01 7.80 16.13
C PHE A 117 9.61 7.07 17.34
N SER A 118 9.48 5.74 17.41
CA SER A 118 10.07 4.93 18.48
C SER A 118 11.59 4.78 18.33
N ASP A 119 12.09 4.68 17.11
CA ASP A 119 13.52 4.55 16.78
C ASP A 119 14.35 5.81 17.14
N LYS A 120 13.74 7.00 17.11
CA LYS A 120 14.40 8.27 17.50
C LYS A 120 14.62 8.45 19.01
N ARG A 121 14.24 7.48 19.84
CA ARG A 121 14.41 7.53 21.31
C ARG A 121 15.57 6.66 21.83
N CYS A 122 16.35 6.05 20.95
CA CYS A 122 17.64 5.45 21.27
C CYS A 122 18.80 6.31 20.76
#